data_AF-A0A174BSE7-F1
#
_entry.id   AF-A0A174BSE7-F1
#
_cell.length_a   1.000
_cell.length_b   1.000
_cell.length_c   1.000
_cell.angle_alpha   90.00
_cell.angle_beta   90.00
_cell.angle_gamma   90.00
#
_symmetry.space_group_name_H-M   'P 1'
#
loop_
_entity.id
_entity.type
_entity.pdbx_description
1 polymer ?
#
loop_
_entity_poly.entity_id
_entity_poly.type
_entity_poly.pdbx_seq_one_letter_code
_entity_poly.pdbx_strand_id
1 'polypeptide(L)'
;MVKTEPHLYKAFGSNRDNFANSLLMTRKMHGKKYSRYKQKEILAQKLSISFHPEDNDRLTYEQAYKIAEDFAREFFWSKGYEVLFAVHTDTAHTHVHFLVSNCNVKDGKSFRRGPAELKEMCRYFGEQCREYGLTHSYRDSYYVKDKDRERQNFAEYQMKKRDKLSFREEIKVLLRNAMNRPKNKTLQDVIDYAKKYYLMDVRLRGNTISYALKYRTDKKGKPMAVRESRLGARFTVAGITEYLKKKEKSRY
;
A
#
# COMPACT_ATOMS: atom_id res chain seq x y z
N MET A 1 -22.96 5.21 18.60
CA MET A 1 -21.63 5.57 19.13
C MET A 1 -21.10 6.74 18.35
N VAL A 2 -20.56 7.74 19.04
CA VAL A 2 -19.84 8.87 18.40
C VAL A 2 -18.48 8.35 17.95
N LYS A 3 -18.01 8.74 16.76
CA LYS A 3 -16.74 8.24 16.21
C LYS A 3 -15.50 8.80 16.93
N THR A 4 -15.62 10.02 17.44
CA THR A 4 -14.54 10.76 18.08
C THR A 4 -15.13 11.62 19.19
N GLU A 5 -14.56 11.57 20.38
CA GLU A 5 -14.98 12.40 21.51
C GLU A 5 -14.50 13.85 21.34
N PRO A 6 -15.19 14.85 21.94
CA PRO A 6 -14.92 16.24 21.62
C PRO A 6 -13.51 16.77 21.95
N HIS A 7 -12.81 16.15 22.90
CA HIS A 7 -11.43 16.47 23.25
C HIS A 7 -10.39 15.74 22.39
N LEU A 8 -10.81 14.75 21.59
CA LEU A 8 -9.95 13.90 20.78
C LEU A 8 -9.82 14.37 19.31
N TYR A 9 -10.16 15.62 19.02
CA TYR A 9 -9.99 16.23 17.70
C TYR A 9 -9.52 17.68 17.78
N LYS A 10 -8.61 18.06 16.88
CA LYS A 10 -7.98 19.39 16.83
C LYS A 10 -7.60 19.77 15.42
N ALA A 11 -7.62 21.08 15.16
CA ALA A 11 -7.07 21.67 13.95
C ALA A 11 -5.86 22.56 14.26
N PHE A 12 -4.87 22.52 13.38
CA PHE A 12 -3.77 23.48 13.31
C PHE A 12 -3.95 24.40 12.11
N GLY A 13 -3.62 25.68 12.30
CA GLY A 13 -3.70 26.70 11.25
C GLY A 13 -5.11 27.18 10.90
N SER A 14 -6.14 26.68 11.59
CA SER A 14 -7.54 27.01 11.32
C SER A 14 -8.43 26.70 12.52
N ASN A 15 -9.66 27.21 12.50
CA ASN A 15 -10.69 26.80 13.44
C ASN A 15 -11.23 25.42 13.01
N ARG A 16 -11.25 24.46 13.95
CA ARG A 16 -11.71 23.08 13.73
C ARG A 16 -13.16 23.00 13.24
N ASP A 17 -14.03 23.87 13.73
CA ASP A 17 -15.46 23.88 13.38
C ASP A 17 -15.72 24.56 12.02
N ASN A 18 -14.70 25.23 11.47
CA ASN A 18 -14.77 25.93 10.19
C ASN A 18 -13.67 25.49 9.20
N PHE A 19 -13.09 24.31 9.41
CA PHE A 19 -11.91 23.84 8.69
C PHE A 19 -12.10 23.88 7.16
N ALA A 20 -13.23 23.39 6.66
CA ALA A 20 -13.52 23.36 5.23
C ALA A 20 -13.52 24.76 4.59
N ASN A 21 -14.08 25.77 5.28
CA ASN A 21 -14.10 27.14 4.77
C ASN A 21 -12.71 27.78 4.83
N SER A 22 -11.92 27.47 5.87
CA SER A 22 -10.52 27.92 5.98
C SER A 22 -9.70 27.50 4.76
N LEU A 23 -9.82 26.23 4.35
CA LEU A 23 -9.17 25.69 3.14
C LEU A 23 -9.57 26.44 1.88
N LEU A 24 -10.86 26.77 1.74
CA LEU A 24 -11.37 27.52 0.59
C LEU A 24 -10.86 28.97 0.60
N MET A 25 -10.73 29.59 1.77
CA MET A 25 -10.16 30.93 1.91
C MET A 25 -8.68 30.97 1.57
N THR A 26 -7.87 30.07 2.12
CA THR A 26 -6.44 29.94 1.77
C THR A 26 -6.26 29.80 0.26
N ARG A 27 -7.05 28.93 -0.38
CA ARG A 27 -7.02 28.79 -1.85
C ARG A 27 -7.41 30.07 -2.58
N LYS A 28 -8.46 30.76 -2.14
CA LYS A 28 -8.91 32.02 -2.74
C LYS A 28 -7.83 33.10 -2.66
N MET A 29 -7.15 33.23 -1.51
CA MET A 29 -6.03 34.17 -1.32
C MET A 29 -4.88 33.91 -2.30
N HIS A 30 -4.64 32.64 -2.65
CA HIS A 30 -3.63 32.23 -3.63
C HIS A 30 -4.15 32.14 -5.07
N GLY A 31 -5.30 32.75 -5.38
CA GLY A 31 -5.89 32.77 -6.73
C GLY A 31 -6.32 31.39 -7.26
N LYS A 32 -6.38 30.37 -6.40
CA LYS A 32 -6.76 29.01 -6.79
C LYS A 32 -8.28 28.86 -6.82
N LYS A 33 -8.82 28.76 -8.04
CA LYS A 33 -10.26 28.57 -8.26
C LYS A 33 -10.74 27.25 -7.64
N TYR A 34 -11.97 27.26 -7.14
CA TYR A 34 -12.71 26.09 -6.71
C TYR A 34 -14.12 26.17 -7.30
N SER A 35 -14.63 25.04 -7.78
CA SER A 35 -16.01 24.93 -8.26
C SER A 35 -16.64 23.69 -7.63
N ARG A 36 -17.76 23.90 -6.94
CA ARG A 36 -18.57 22.80 -6.39
C ARG A 36 -19.12 21.88 -7.49
N TYR A 37 -19.32 22.40 -8.70
CA TYR A 37 -19.88 21.70 -9.85
C TYR A 37 -18.81 21.04 -10.75
N LYS A 38 -17.56 21.51 -10.69
CA LYS A 38 -16.42 20.96 -11.45
C LYS A 38 -15.29 20.58 -10.49
N GLN A 39 -15.49 19.48 -9.76
CA GLN A 39 -14.57 18.98 -8.73
C GLN A 39 -13.32 18.30 -9.32
N LYS A 40 -12.50 19.04 -10.06
CA LYS A 40 -11.22 18.55 -10.60
C LYS A 40 -10.05 18.72 -9.62
N GLU A 41 -10.25 19.51 -8.58
CA GLU A 41 -9.22 19.97 -7.66
C GLU A 41 -9.19 19.15 -6.37
N ILE A 42 -8.00 18.77 -5.92
CA ILE A 42 -7.81 18.18 -4.59
C ILE A 42 -7.79 19.32 -3.57
N LEU A 43 -8.79 19.36 -2.69
CA LEU A 43 -8.86 20.35 -1.61
C LEU A 43 -7.99 19.98 -0.42
N ALA A 44 -8.00 18.69 -0.05
CA ALA A 44 -7.26 18.16 1.07
C ALA A 44 -6.86 16.71 0.79
N GLN A 45 -5.81 16.26 1.46
CA GLN A 45 -5.37 14.87 1.45
C GLN A 45 -5.74 14.21 2.77
N LYS A 46 -6.32 13.01 2.69
CA LYS A 46 -6.62 12.19 3.87
C LYS A 46 -5.44 11.27 4.17
N LEU A 47 -4.96 11.29 5.40
CA LEU A 47 -3.94 10.38 5.92
C LEU A 47 -4.46 9.70 7.19
N SER A 48 -3.78 8.63 7.61
CA SER A 48 -4.03 7.99 8.89
C SER A 48 -2.79 7.34 9.46
N ILE A 49 -2.71 7.34 10.80
CA ILE A 49 -1.84 6.45 11.58
C ILE A 49 -2.75 5.49 12.34
N SER A 50 -2.26 4.27 12.53
CA SER A 50 -3.05 3.20 13.15
C SER A 50 -2.16 2.45 14.12
N PHE A 51 -2.75 2.06 15.25
CA PHE A 51 -2.10 1.29 16.29
C PHE A 51 -2.53 -0.18 16.18
N HIS A 52 -1.63 -1.09 16.54
CA HIS A 52 -1.92 -2.51 16.49
C HIS A 52 -2.91 -2.88 17.61
N PRO A 53 -3.91 -3.75 17.37
CA PRO A 53 -4.86 -4.14 18.41
C PRO A 53 -4.22 -4.73 19.68
N GLU A 54 -3.06 -5.38 19.55
CA GLU A 54 -2.31 -5.97 20.69
C GLU A 54 -1.63 -4.93 21.59
N ASP A 55 -1.64 -3.65 21.21
CA ASP A 55 -1.19 -2.57 22.08
C ASP A 55 -2.38 -1.74 22.65
N ASN A 56 -3.64 -2.14 22.41
CA ASN A 56 -4.81 -1.39 22.89
C ASN A 56 -4.87 -1.27 24.41
N ASP A 57 -4.37 -2.27 25.14
CA ASP A 57 -4.26 -2.28 26.61
C ASP A 57 -3.17 -1.31 27.13
N ARG A 58 -2.24 -0.93 26.26
CA ARG A 58 -1.10 -0.04 26.56
C ARG A 58 -1.28 1.37 26.01
N LEU A 59 -2.37 1.63 25.31
CA LEU A 59 -2.63 2.89 24.61
C LEU A 59 -4.00 3.46 24.97
N THR A 60 -3.97 4.58 25.69
CA THR A 60 -5.15 5.42 25.91
C THR A 60 -5.44 6.28 24.67
N TYR A 61 -6.69 6.74 24.53
CA TYR A 61 -7.06 7.65 23.45
C TYR A 61 -6.37 9.01 23.57
N GLU A 62 -6.10 9.46 24.79
CA GLU A 62 -5.37 10.69 25.10
C GLU A 62 -3.90 10.60 24.65
N GLN A 63 -3.25 9.46 24.85
CA GLN A 63 -1.91 9.21 24.31
C GLN A 63 -1.93 9.17 22.78
N ALA A 64 -2.91 8.49 22.16
CA ALA A 64 -3.08 8.50 20.71
C ALA A 64 -3.31 9.92 20.16
N TYR A 65 -4.05 10.75 20.89
CA TYR A 65 -4.24 12.16 20.59
C TYR A 65 -2.93 12.94 20.67
N LYS A 66 -2.10 12.72 21.70
CA LYS A 66 -0.78 13.37 21.82
C LYS A 66 0.17 13.00 20.69
N ILE A 67 0.28 11.70 20.40
CA ILE A 67 1.07 11.22 19.26
C ILE A 67 0.60 11.89 17.95
N ALA A 68 -0.71 12.00 17.74
CA ALA A 68 -1.26 12.68 16.57
C ALA A 68 -1.04 14.20 16.55
N GLU A 69 -1.14 14.85 17.72
CA GLU A 69 -0.90 16.28 17.88
C GLU A 69 0.53 16.63 17.46
N ASP A 70 1.51 15.88 17.95
CA ASP A 70 2.93 16.09 17.66
C ASP A 70 3.25 15.74 16.21
N PHE A 71 2.70 14.63 15.69
CA PHE A 71 2.82 14.26 14.28
C PHE A 71 2.24 15.33 13.34
N ALA A 72 1.07 15.87 13.66
CA ALA A 72 0.44 16.91 12.85
C ALA A 72 1.23 18.22 12.87
N ARG A 73 1.78 18.57 14.04
CA ARG A 73 2.64 19.73 14.23
C ARG A 73 3.90 19.61 13.38
N GLU A 74 4.57 18.47 13.45
CA GLU A 74 5.86 18.23 12.80
C GLU A 74 5.76 18.13 11.28
N PHE A 75 4.78 17.41 10.74
CA PHE A 75 4.76 17.11 9.30
C PHE A 75 3.86 18.01 8.46
N PHE A 76 2.91 18.73 9.08
CA PHE A 76 1.96 19.55 8.33
C PHE A 76 2.04 21.01 8.74
N TRP A 77 1.85 21.30 10.03
CA TRP A 77 1.75 22.68 10.50
C TRP A 77 3.08 23.44 10.40
N SER A 78 4.20 22.83 10.82
CA SER A 78 5.55 23.40 10.68
C SER A 78 5.88 23.76 9.22
N LYS A 79 5.35 22.97 8.27
CA LYS A 79 5.52 23.15 6.83
C LYS A 79 4.53 24.15 6.22
N GLY A 80 3.63 24.73 7.01
CA GLY A 80 2.68 25.77 6.60
C GLY A 80 1.37 25.24 6.02
N TYR A 81 1.00 23.99 6.32
CA TYR A 81 -0.29 23.43 5.91
C TYR A 81 -1.28 23.38 7.09
N GLU A 82 -2.52 23.79 6.82
CA GLU A 82 -3.63 23.59 7.76
C GLU A 82 -3.95 22.09 7.84
N VAL A 83 -4.17 21.57 9.04
CA VAL A 83 -4.51 20.16 9.25
C VAL A 83 -5.54 20.01 10.36
N LEU A 84 -6.55 19.18 10.12
CA LEU A 84 -7.50 18.69 11.12
C LEU A 84 -7.20 17.22 11.38
N PHE A 85 -7.18 16.80 12.65
CA PHE A 85 -7.09 15.38 13.00
C PHE A 85 -8.12 14.97 14.04
N ALA A 86 -8.46 13.68 14.04
CA ALA A 86 -9.46 13.09 14.93
C ALA A 86 -9.07 11.65 15.28
N VAL A 87 -9.03 11.33 16.57
CA VAL A 87 -8.84 9.95 17.06
C VAL A 87 -10.17 9.23 16.96
N HIS A 88 -10.17 8.06 16.33
CA HIS A 88 -11.36 7.23 16.20
C HIS A 88 -11.41 6.20 17.31
N THR A 89 -12.56 6.14 18.00
CA THR A 89 -12.83 5.23 19.12
C THR A 89 -13.91 4.21 18.79
N ASP A 90 -14.47 4.25 17.58
CA ASP A 90 -15.61 3.43 17.13
C ASP A 90 -15.24 2.07 16.51
N THR A 91 -13.96 1.69 16.51
CA THR A 91 -13.49 0.45 15.89
C THR A 91 -12.58 -0.35 16.81
N ALA A 92 -12.35 -1.62 16.48
CA ALA A 92 -11.54 -2.55 17.26
C ALA A 92 -10.07 -2.13 17.46
N HIS A 93 -9.57 -1.16 16.70
CA HIS A 93 -8.22 -0.64 16.86
C HIS A 93 -8.22 0.88 16.82
N THR A 94 -7.45 1.48 17.72
CA THR A 94 -7.26 2.92 17.76
C THR A 94 -6.57 3.37 16.48
N HIS A 95 -7.11 4.40 15.85
CA HIS A 95 -6.50 5.02 14.68
C HIS A 95 -6.85 6.51 14.64
N VAL A 96 -6.00 7.28 13.97
CA VAL A 96 -6.20 8.72 13.83
C VAL A 96 -6.26 9.07 12.36
N HIS A 97 -7.25 9.86 11.99
CA HIS A 97 -7.34 10.44 10.65
C HIS A 97 -6.86 11.87 10.64
N PHE A 98 -6.14 12.23 9.58
CA PHE A 98 -5.70 13.59 9.27
C PHE A 98 -6.34 14.04 7.97
N LEU A 99 -6.82 15.27 7.96
CA LEU A 99 -7.25 16.00 6.76
C LEU A 99 -6.31 17.18 6.59
N VAL A 100 -5.39 17.08 5.63
CA VAL A 100 -4.33 18.07 5.39
C VAL A 100 -4.69 18.93 4.20
N SER A 101 -4.68 20.25 4.36
CA SER A 101 -4.92 21.20 3.27
C SER A 101 -3.96 20.94 2.11
N ASN A 102 -4.49 20.91 0.90
CA ASN A 102 -3.67 20.82 -0.31
C ASN A 102 -3.19 22.20 -0.79
N CYS A 103 -3.23 23.22 0.06
CA CYS A 103 -2.74 24.55 -0.24
C CYS A 103 -1.97 25.08 0.97
N ASN A 104 -0.69 25.36 0.77
CA ASN A 104 0.14 25.99 1.79
C ASN A 104 -0.37 27.41 2.08
N VAL A 105 -0.39 27.80 3.35
CA VAL A 105 -0.88 29.12 3.78
C VAL A 105 0.04 30.23 3.28
N LYS A 106 1.35 30.01 3.27
CA LYS A 106 2.35 31.04 2.94
C LYS A 106 2.53 31.21 1.43
N ASP A 107 2.76 30.11 0.71
CA ASP A 107 3.18 30.17 -0.70
C ASP A 107 2.19 29.55 -1.70
N GLY A 108 1.03 29.09 -1.20
CA GLY A 108 0.01 28.47 -2.03
C GLY A 108 0.44 27.17 -2.68
N LYS A 109 1.61 26.57 -2.39
CA LYS A 109 2.02 25.31 -3.01
C LYS A 109 1.13 24.16 -2.56
N SER A 110 0.98 23.17 -3.43
CA SER A 110 0.19 21.97 -3.11
C SER A 110 0.97 21.06 -2.18
N PHE A 111 0.26 20.45 -1.22
CA PHE A 111 0.85 19.43 -0.36
C PHE A 111 1.31 18.25 -1.21
N ARG A 112 2.59 17.89 -1.10
CA ARG A 112 3.17 16.77 -1.82
C ARG A 112 4.01 15.98 -0.83
N ARG A 113 3.86 14.65 -0.89
CA ARG A 113 4.61 13.73 -0.06
C ARG A 113 5.28 12.68 -0.92
N GLY A 114 6.60 12.64 -0.86
CA GLY A 114 7.43 11.65 -1.57
C GLY A 114 7.65 10.37 -0.77
N PRO A 115 8.25 9.32 -1.38
CA PRO A 115 8.63 8.10 -0.67
C PRO A 115 9.62 8.34 0.48
N ALA A 116 10.54 9.31 0.35
CA ALA A 116 11.51 9.63 1.39
C ALA A 116 10.83 10.23 2.63
N GLU A 117 9.93 11.19 2.43
CA GLU A 117 9.15 11.80 3.52
C GLU A 117 8.20 10.80 4.17
N LEU A 118 7.60 9.87 3.40
CA LEU A 118 6.82 8.77 4.00
C LEU A 118 7.66 7.95 4.99
N LYS A 119 8.91 7.65 4.62
CA LYS A 119 9.82 6.87 5.47
C LYS A 119 10.15 7.62 6.76
N GLU A 120 10.38 8.92 6.66
CA GLU A 120 10.61 9.80 7.81
C GLU A 120 9.38 9.87 8.72
N MET A 121 8.19 10.08 8.16
CA MET A 121 6.92 10.06 8.90
C MET A 121 6.71 8.73 9.63
N CYS A 122 6.95 7.60 8.96
CA CYS A 122 6.85 6.29 9.61
C CYS A 122 7.88 6.12 10.73
N ARG A 123 9.12 6.60 10.53
CA ARG A 123 10.17 6.56 11.55
C ARG A 123 9.77 7.34 12.79
N TYR A 124 9.40 8.59 12.60
CA TYR A 124 8.98 9.48 13.68
C TYR A 124 7.80 8.89 14.46
N PHE A 125 6.76 8.42 13.75
CA PHE A 125 5.63 7.75 14.39
C PHE A 125 6.06 6.50 15.18
N GLY A 126 6.96 5.69 14.64
CA GLY A 126 7.46 4.50 15.33
C GLY A 126 8.29 4.82 16.57
N GLU A 127 9.07 5.90 16.55
CA GLU A 127 9.81 6.40 17.72
C GLU A 127 8.85 6.85 18.82
N GLN A 128 7.80 7.59 18.47
CA GLN A 128 6.73 7.96 19.41
C GLN A 128 6.05 6.71 20.00
N CYS A 129 5.67 5.74 19.17
CA CYS A 129 5.12 4.46 19.67
C CYS A 129 6.06 3.78 20.67
N ARG A 130 7.38 3.82 20.44
CA ARG A 130 8.38 3.23 21.34
C ARG A 130 8.48 3.99 22.67
N GLU A 131 8.45 5.32 22.64
CA GLU A 131 8.46 6.15 23.85
C GLU A 131 7.24 5.90 24.75
N TYR A 132 6.08 5.63 24.16
CA TYR A 132 4.86 5.23 24.88
C TYR A 132 4.81 3.73 25.26
N GLY A 133 5.88 2.96 25.03
CA GLY A 133 5.96 1.56 25.42
C GLY A 133 5.11 0.59 24.58
N LEU A 134 4.65 1.01 23.41
CA LEU A 134 3.93 0.14 22.46
C LEU A 134 4.94 -0.82 21.82
N THR A 135 4.57 -2.07 21.58
CA THR A 135 5.52 -3.07 21.06
C THR A 135 5.19 -3.60 19.66
N HIS A 136 3.93 -3.47 19.23
CA HIS A 136 3.43 -4.01 17.96
C HIS A 136 3.11 -2.90 16.93
N SER A 137 3.02 -1.65 17.38
CA SER A 137 2.64 -0.48 16.59
C SER A 137 3.79 0.19 15.85
N TYR A 138 5.01 -0.33 15.97
CA TYR A 138 6.18 0.11 15.19
C TYR A 138 6.94 -1.08 14.60
N ARG A 139 7.88 -0.82 13.69
CA ARG A 139 8.78 -1.85 13.13
C ARG A 139 10.21 -1.33 13.07
N ASP A 140 11.16 -2.15 13.49
CA ASP A 140 12.58 -1.82 13.39
C ASP A 140 13.04 -1.73 11.92
N SER A 141 12.42 -2.53 11.04
CA SER A 141 12.62 -2.43 9.60
C SER A 141 11.37 -1.90 8.90
N TYR A 142 11.42 -0.66 8.43
CA TYR A 142 10.37 -0.03 7.60
C TYR A 142 10.24 -0.66 6.20
N TYR A 143 11.26 -1.42 5.78
CA TYR A 143 11.22 -2.27 4.59
C TYR A 143 11.79 -3.63 4.94
N VAL A 144 11.02 -4.69 4.68
CA VAL A 144 11.62 -6.02 4.59
C VAL A 144 12.53 -5.97 3.37
N LYS A 145 13.86 -6.08 3.58
CA LYS A 145 14.87 -6.29 2.53
C LYS A 145 14.75 -7.67 1.87
N ASP A 146 13.61 -8.33 2.04
CA ASP A 146 13.34 -9.60 1.41
C ASP A 146 13.08 -9.32 -0.07
N LYS A 147 14.16 -9.38 -0.86
CA LYS A 147 14.12 -9.27 -2.31
C LYS A 147 13.22 -10.36 -2.92
N ASP A 148 12.93 -11.42 -2.17
CA ASP A 148 12.06 -12.51 -2.56
C ASP A 148 10.60 -12.31 -2.12
N ARG A 149 10.29 -11.25 -1.34
CA ARG A 149 8.90 -10.91 -0.99
C ARG A 149 8.17 -10.45 -2.23
N GLU A 150 7.37 -11.35 -2.79
CA GLU A 150 6.51 -11.06 -3.91
C GLU A 150 5.55 -9.92 -3.55
N ARG A 151 5.65 -8.81 -4.30
CA ARG A 151 4.73 -7.68 -4.18
C ARG A 151 3.31 -8.17 -4.50
N GLN A 152 2.46 -8.20 -3.48
CA GLN A 152 1.03 -8.39 -3.65
C GLN A 152 0.37 -7.03 -3.85
N ASN A 153 -0.48 -6.91 -4.86
CA ASN A 153 -1.33 -5.73 -5.01
C ASN A 153 -2.51 -5.82 -4.03
N PHE A 154 -3.08 -4.67 -3.62
CA PHE A 154 -4.22 -4.60 -2.71
C PHE A 154 -5.39 -5.49 -3.15
N ALA A 155 -5.70 -5.53 -4.45
CA ALA A 155 -6.74 -6.43 -4.99
C ALA A 155 -6.43 -7.92 -4.74
N GLU A 156 -5.16 -8.33 -4.86
CA GLU A 156 -4.74 -9.72 -4.62
C GLU A 156 -4.85 -10.06 -3.13
N TYR A 157 -4.47 -9.12 -2.26
CA TYR A 157 -4.63 -9.27 -0.81
C TYR A 157 -6.10 -9.43 -0.41
N GLN A 158 -7.01 -8.62 -0.97
CA GLN A 158 -8.45 -8.74 -0.70
C GLN A 158 -9.05 -10.05 -1.20
N MET A 159 -8.60 -10.56 -2.36
CA MET A 159 -9.03 -11.88 -2.84
C MET A 159 -8.56 -12.99 -1.91
N LYS A 160 -7.30 -12.93 -1.45
CA LYS A 160 -6.74 -13.92 -0.51
C LYS A 160 -7.49 -13.96 0.81
N LYS A 161 -7.93 -12.81 1.34
CA LYS A 161 -8.79 -12.74 2.55
C LYS A 161 -10.15 -13.43 2.38
N ARG A 162 -10.58 -13.68 1.15
CA ARG A 162 -11.84 -14.35 0.81
C ARG A 162 -11.61 -15.78 0.31
N ASP A 163 -10.43 -16.35 0.58
CA ASP A 163 -9.98 -17.67 0.09
C ASP A 163 -10.09 -17.85 -1.43
N LYS A 164 -9.92 -16.75 -2.18
CA LYS A 164 -9.92 -16.76 -3.66
C LYS A 164 -8.54 -16.46 -4.19
N LEU A 165 -8.09 -17.25 -5.17
CA LEU A 165 -6.87 -16.98 -5.93
C LEU A 165 -7.14 -15.91 -7.00
N SER A 166 -6.23 -14.92 -7.07
CA SER A 166 -6.20 -14.02 -8.22
C SER A 166 -5.69 -14.77 -9.45
N PHE A 167 -6.04 -14.30 -10.65
CA PHE A 167 -5.56 -14.89 -11.89
C PHE A 167 -4.03 -14.97 -11.97
N ARG A 168 -3.33 -13.96 -11.42
CA ARG A 168 -1.85 -13.98 -11.35
C ARG A 168 -1.36 -15.04 -10.38
N GLU A 169 -1.95 -15.15 -9.20
CA GLU A 169 -1.54 -16.12 -8.19
C GLU A 169 -1.80 -17.55 -8.64
N GLU A 170 -2.91 -17.79 -9.34
CA GLU A 170 -3.22 -19.05 -10.01
C GLU A 170 -2.10 -19.45 -10.98
N ILE A 171 -1.69 -18.56 -11.89
CA ILE A 171 -0.56 -18.82 -12.80
C ILE A 171 0.73 -19.09 -12.02
N LYS A 172 1.05 -18.31 -10.98
CA LYS A 172 2.25 -18.52 -10.17
C LYS A 172 2.28 -19.90 -9.51
N VAL A 173 1.16 -20.36 -8.95
CA VAL A 173 1.06 -21.69 -8.31
C VAL A 173 1.34 -22.77 -9.34
N LEU A 174 0.70 -22.70 -10.51
CA LEU A 174 0.90 -23.67 -11.58
C LEU A 174 2.36 -23.69 -12.05
N LEU A 175 2.97 -22.52 -12.26
CA LEU A 175 4.37 -22.41 -12.66
C LEU A 175 5.33 -22.91 -11.57
N ARG A 176 5.10 -22.60 -10.29
CA ARG A 176 5.92 -23.14 -9.19
C ARG A 176 5.87 -24.66 -9.16
N ASN A 177 4.70 -25.26 -9.33
CA ASN A 177 4.55 -26.71 -9.40
C ASN A 177 5.31 -27.29 -10.59
N ALA A 178 5.24 -26.65 -11.76
CA ALA A 178 6.01 -27.04 -12.95
C ALA A 178 7.53 -26.92 -12.72
N MET A 179 8.00 -25.85 -12.07
CA MET A 179 9.41 -25.62 -11.75
C MET A 179 9.94 -26.61 -10.71
N ASN A 180 9.13 -26.96 -9.70
CA ASN A 180 9.53 -27.84 -8.61
C ASN A 180 9.58 -29.31 -9.04
N ARG A 181 8.90 -29.68 -10.14
CA ARG A 181 8.81 -31.07 -10.61
C ARG A 181 10.20 -31.67 -10.88
N PRO A 182 10.54 -32.85 -10.35
CA PRO A 182 11.88 -33.42 -10.48
C PRO A 182 12.41 -33.62 -11.90
N LYS A 183 11.51 -33.94 -12.84
CA LYS A 183 11.82 -34.22 -14.25
C LYS A 183 12.07 -32.96 -15.07
N ASN A 184 11.62 -31.80 -14.61
CA ASN A 184 11.77 -30.54 -15.33
C ASN A 184 13.11 -29.91 -14.92
N LYS A 185 14.06 -29.87 -15.86
CA LYS A 185 15.43 -29.38 -15.68
C LYS A 185 15.70 -28.10 -16.46
N THR A 186 15.01 -27.91 -17.58
CA THR A 186 15.17 -26.75 -18.47
C THR A 186 13.93 -25.86 -18.46
N LEU A 187 14.07 -24.62 -18.94
CA LEU A 187 12.93 -23.74 -19.19
C LEU A 187 11.90 -24.39 -20.13
N GLN A 188 12.38 -25.12 -21.14
CA GLN A 188 11.51 -25.78 -22.11
C GLN A 188 10.66 -26.87 -21.45
N ASP A 189 11.24 -27.66 -20.54
CA ASP A 189 10.48 -28.68 -19.78
C ASP A 189 9.34 -28.04 -18.96
N VAL A 190 9.61 -26.87 -18.35
CA VAL A 190 8.60 -26.13 -17.58
C VAL A 190 7.49 -25.62 -18.50
N ILE A 191 7.84 -25.07 -19.66
CA ILE A 191 6.87 -24.58 -20.66
C ILE A 191 6.01 -25.72 -21.20
N ASP A 192 6.64 -26.83 -21.59
CA ASP A 192 5.95 -27.99 -22.14
C ASP A 192 5.04 -28.65 -21.11
N TYR A 193 5.50 -28.72 -19.86
CA TYR A 193 4.66 -29.19 -18.76
C TYR A 193 3.46 -28.29 -18.53
N ALA A 194 3.66 -26.96 -18.51
CA ALA A 194 2.55 -26.01 -18.31
C ALA A 194 1.53 -26.08 -19.46
N LYS A 195 2.00 -26.21 -20.70
CA LYS A 195 1.13 -26.41 -21.88
C LYS A 195 0.35 -27.71 -21.80
N LYS A 196 1.03 -28.82 -21.50
CA LYS A 196 0.44 -30.17 -21.53
C LYS A 196 -0.53 -30.42 -20.38
N TYR A 197 -0.15 -30.08 -19.16
CA TYR A 197 -0.88 -30.48 -17.96
C TYR A 197 -1.80 -29.39 -17.41
N TYR A 198 -1.50 -28.12 -17.65
CA TYR A 198 -2.34 -27.00 -17.21
C TYR A 198 -3.11 -26.34 -18.36
N LEU A 199 -3.00 -26.89 -19.58
CA LEU A 199 -3.62 -26.36 -20.79
C LEU A 199 -3.35 -24.86 -20.99
N MET A 200 -2.19 -24.41 -20.52
CA MET A 200 -1.78 -23.02 -20.52
C MET A 200 -1.27 -22.64 -21.91
N ASP A 201 -1.76 -21.55 -22.48
CA ASP A 201 -1.16 -20.95 -23.66
C ASP A 201 0.07 -20.15 -23.21
N VAL A 202 1.25 -20.65 -23.55
CA VAL A 202 2.54 -20.06 -23.19
C VAL A 202 3.23 -19.57 -24.46
N ARG A 203 3.46 -18.26 -24.53
CA ARG A 203 4.11 -17.58 -25.67
C ARG A 203 5.46 -17.02 -25.24
N LEU A 204 6.53 -17.63 -25.74
CA LEU A 204 7.91 -17.16 -25.58
C LEU A 204 8.31 -16.32 -26.79
N ARG A 205 8.77 -15.08 -26.56
CA ARG A 205 9.35 -14.20 -27.58
C ARG A 205 10.63 -13.57 -27.03
N GLY A 206 11.79 -14.04 -27.48
CA GLY A 206 13.08 -13.66 -26.90
C GLY A 206 13.10 -13.97 -25.40
N ASN A 207 13.34 -12.95 -24.58
CA ASN A 207 13.36 -13.08 -23.11
C ASN A 207 12.00 -12.85 -22.42
N THR A 208 10.92 -12.66 -23.18
CA THR A 208 9.57 -12.39 -22.66
C THR A 208 8.68 -13.64 -22.76
N ILE A 209 7.94 -13.98 -21.70
CA ILE A 209 7.00 -15.10 -21.64
C ILE A 209 5.62 -14.61 -21.20
N SER A 210 4.62 -14.79 -22.06
CA SER A 210 3.22 -14.55 -21.67
C SER A 210 2.50 -15.87 -21.40
N TYR A 211 1.71 -15.88 -20.32
CA TYR A 211 0.94 -17.03 -19.84
C TYR A 211 -0.55 -16.71 -19.90
N ALA A 212 -1.36 -17.59 -20.48
CA ALA A 212 -2.82 -17.47 -20.51
C ALA A 212 -3.49 -18.81 -20.17
N LEU A 213 -4.57 -18.75 -19.40
CA LEU A 213 -5.41 -19.92 -19.11
C LEU A 213 -6.67 -19.80 -19.97
N LYS A 214 -6.96 -20.82 -20.78
CA LYS A 214 -8.04 -20.75 -21.79
C LYS A 214 -9.43 -20.48 -21.18
N TYR A 215 -9.68 -20.92 -19.96
CA TYR A 215 -10.93 -20.70 -19.23
C TYR A 215 -11.03 -19.32 -18.55
N ARG A 216 -9.96 -18.52 -18.56
CA ARG A 216 -9.95 -17.15 -18.02
C ARG A 216 -10.05 -16.16 -19.18
N THR A 217 -11.25 -15.62 -19.38
CA THR A 217 -11.53 -14.66 -20.45
C THR A 217 -11.78 -13.25 -19.92
N ASP A 218 -11.52 -12.25 -20.75
CA ASP A 218 -11.90 -10.87 -20.50
C ASP A 218 -13.41 -10.66 -20.73
N LYS A 219 -13.90 -9.44 -20.52
CA LYS A 219 -15.31 -9.07 -20.75
C LYS A 219 -15.78 -9.29 -22.20
N LYS A 220 -14.85 -9.48 -23.14
CA LYS A 220 -15.10 -9.71 -24.58
C LYS A 220 -14.89 -11.18 -24.97
N GLY A 221 -14.72 -12.08 -24.00
CA GLY A 221 -14.51 -13.51 -24.24
C GLY A 221 -13.11 -13.88 -24.71
N LYS A 222 -12.15 -12.94 -24.77
CA LYS A 222 -10.77 -13.24 -25.18
C LYS A 222 -9.94 -13.77 -24.01
N PRO A 223 -9.11 -14.81 -24.19
CA PRO A 223 -8.24 -15.32 -23.13
C PRO A 223 -7.35 -14.22 -22.55
N MET A 224 -7.40 -14.07 -21.23
CA MET A 224 -6.54 -13.13 -20.52
C MET A 224 -5.11 -13.69 -20.48
N ALA A 225 -4.13 -12.84 -20.79
CA ALA A 225 -2.72 -13.18 -20.70
C ALA A 225 -1.99 -12.31 -19.67
N VAL A 226 -1.04 -12.90 -18.95
CA VAL A 226 -0.15 -12.21 -18.01
C VAL A 226 1.30 -12.39 -18.47
N ARG A 227 2.02 -11.27 -18.58
CA ARG A 227 3.47 -11.29 -18.83
C ARG A 227 4.24 -11.68 -17.58
N GLU A 228 5.35 -12.37 -17.76
CA GLU A 228 6.27 -12.82 -16.73
C GLU A 228 6.73 -11.69 -15.78
N SER A 229 6.98 -10.50 -16.31
CA SER A 229 7.35 -9.32 -15.53
C SER A 229 6.29 -8.91 -14.50
N ARG A 230 5.02 -9.24 -14.73
CA ARG A 230 3.92 -8.98 -13.79
C ARG A 230 3.72 -10.09 -12.76
N LEU A 231 4.37 -11.24 -12.93
CA LEU A 231 4.37 -12.34 -11.97
C LEU A 231 5.54 -12.24 -10.98
N GLY A 232 6.60 -11.54 -11.36
CA GLY A 232 7.78 -11.30 -10.52
C GLY A 232 9.05 -11.91 -11.13
N ALA A 233 10.21 -11.48 -10.62
CA ALA A 233 11.51 -11.80 -11.19
C ALA A 233 11.74 -13.32 -11.34
N ARG A 234 11.26 -14.12 -10.39
CA ARG A 234 11.36 -15.59 -10.38
C ARG A 234 10.70 -16.27 -11.58
N PHE A 235 9.67 -15.66 -12.18
CA PHE A 235 8.90 -16.26 -13.29
C PHE A 235 9.36 -15.77 -14.67
N THR A 236 10.40 -14.93 -14.72
CA THR A 236 11.06 -14.52 -15.96
C THR A 236 11.91 -15.66 -16.53
N VAL A 237 12.31 -15.57 -17.80
CA VAL A 237 13.26 -16.52 -18.42
C VAL A 237 14.52 -16.69 -17.54
N ALA A 238 15.10 -15.58 -17.11
CA ALA A 238 16.28 -15.58 -16.24
C ALA A 238 15.99 -16.22 -14.88
N GLY A 239 14.90 -15.84 -14.23
CA GLY A 239 14.53 -16.33 -12.90
C GLY A 239 14.21 -17.83 -12.88
N ILE A 240 13.50 -18.35 -13.89
CA ILE A 240 13.20 -19.78 -14.01
C ILE A 240 14.49 -20.56 -14.25
N THR A 241 15.34 -20.07 -15.16
CA THR A 241 16.62 -20.72 -15.49
C THR A 241 17.56 -20.76 -14.28
N GLU A 242 17.68 -19.65 -13.54
CA GLU A 242 18.49 -19.58 -12.33
C GLU A 242 17.95 -20.53 -11.24
N TYR A 243 16.63 -20.56 -11.05
CA TYR A 243 15.99 -21.46 -10.09
C TYR A 243 16.28 -22.93 -10.41
N LEU A 244 16.17 -23.34 -11.68
CA LEU A 244 16.43 -24.70 -12.10
C LEU A 244 17.91 -25.09 -11.93
N LYS A 245 18.85 -24.18 -12.23
CA LYS A 245 20.28 -24.37 -11.97
C LYS A 245 20.57 -24.58 -10.47
N LYS A 246 19.97 -23.76 -9.61
CA LYS A 246 20.10 -23.89 -8.14
C LYS A 246 19.54 -25.22 -7.64
N LYS A 247 18.37 -25.61 -8.14
CA LYS A 247 17.71 -26.88 -7.83
C LYS A 247 18.52 -28.11 -8.27
N GLU A 248 19.25 -28.01 -9.38
CA GLU A 248 20.14 -29.08 -9.83
C GLU A 248 21.38 -29.17 -8.94
N LYS A 249 21.99 -28.04 -8.57
CA LYS A 249 23.12 -28.00 -7.63
C LYS A 249 22.76 -28.54 -6.24
N SER A 250 21.56 -28.29 -5.73
CA SER A 250 21.12 -28.77 -4.41
C SER A 250 20.76 -30.25 -4.38
N ARG A 251 20.89 -30.98 -5.50
CA ARG A 251 20.68 -32.43 -5.57
C ARG A 251 21.98 -33.23 -5.48
N TYR A 252 23.11 -32.55 -5.57
CA TYR A 252 24.45 -33.06 -5.34
C TYR A 252 24.93 -32.53 -3.99
#